data_AF-A0AAN0K2G3-F1
#
_entry.id   AF-A0AAN0K2G3-F1
#
_cell.length_a   1.000
_cell.length_b   1.000
_cell.length_c   1.000
_cell.angle_alpha   90.00
_cell.angle_beta   90.00
_cell.angle_gamma   90.00
#
_symmetry.space_group_name_H-M   'P 1'
#
loop_
_entity.id
_entity.type
_entity.pdbx_description
1 polymer ?
#
loop_
_entity_poly.entity_id
_entity_poly.type
_entity_poly.pdbx_seq_one_letter_code
_entity_poly.pdbx_strand_id
1 'polypeptide(L)'
;MMSPDCVWLVVVGGSGATEWKDVGRGVEKPFSTYITDPNITMLIELVLTKGQWTVSEVLDSTDLTKEAYQHKYQSFLKTRQWWQDRCSIVYPTEKEVQQQQYIQVLQHELRVFEVNKTSLQEALLEASQQGDVTDDTYTKSPPPPASVDDSKVKSSIQEWKNITEEIEKMKALNDKKDIIIANQAEEKTLIH
;
A
#
# COMPACT_ATOMS: atom_id res chain seq x y z
N MET A 1 -10.30 18.70 10.95
CA MET A 1 -9.24 17.68 10.76
C MET A 1 -8.35 18.18 9.65
N MET A 2 -7.03 18.24 9.85
CA MET A 2 -6.10 18.52 8.75
C MET A 2 -6.09 17.30 7.83
N SER A 3 -6.19 17.54 6.51
CA SER A 3 -6.09 16.48 5.51
C SER A 3 -4.69 15.84 5.57
N PRO A 4 -4.54 14.52 5.37
CA PRO A 4 -3.22 13.91 5.12
C PRO A 4 -2.48 14.55 3.93
N ASP A 5 -3.21 15.28 3.08
CA ASP A 5 -2.69 16.03 1.95
C ASP A 5 -2.08 17.39 2.33
N CYS A 6 -2.00 17.76 3.61
CA CYS A 6 -1.42 19.05 4.03
C CYS A 6 -0.22 18.84 4.97
N VAL A 7 0.93 19.41 4.60
CA VAL A 7 2.20 19.36 5.34
C VAL A 7 2.69 20.78 5.58
N TRP A 8 3.30 21.02 6.73
CA TRP A 8 3.89 22.31 7.08
C TRP A 8 5.41 22.20 7.16
N LEU A 9 6.11 23.06 6.43
CA LEU A 9 7.56 23.20 6.47
C LEU A 9 7.93 24.45 7.27
N VAL A 10 8.75 24.28 8.30
CA VAL A 10 9.32 25.40 9.07
C VAL A 10 10.78 25.55 8.65
N VAL A 11 11.11 26.68 8.05
CA VAL A 11 12.48 27.05 7.71
C VAL A 11 12.96 28.01 8.78
N VAL A 12 14.00 27.64 9.52
CA VAL A 12 14.60 28.48 10.57
C VAL A 12 16.05 28.77 10.17
N GLY A 13 16.25 29.90 9.49
CA GLY A 13 17.57 30.32 9.05
C GLY A 13 18.11 29.52 7.85
N GLY A 14 19.42 29.61 7.63
CA GLY A 14 20.10 28.98 6.50
C GLY A 14 21.60 29.22 6.49
N SER A 15 22.22 28.95 5.35
CA SER A 15 23.63 29.25 5.11
C SER A 15 23.69 30.16 3.89
N GLY A 16 24.47 31.23 3.95
CA GLY A 16 24.69 32.12 2.81
C GLY A 16 25.39 31.40 1.65
N ALA A 17 25.69 32.15 0.59
CA ALA A 17 26.51 31.63 -0.50
C ALA A 17 27.85 31.14 0.04
N THR A 18 28.31 29.99 -0.45
CA THR A 18 29.63 29.45 -0.08
C THR A 18 30.72 30.29 -0.74
N GLU A 19 31.55 30.91 0.08
CA GLU A 19 32.74 31.64 -0.33
C GLU A 19 33.98 30.77 -0.11
N TRP A 20 34.89 30.73 -1.07
CA TRP A 20 36.18 30.08 -0.90
C TRP A 20 37.18 31.10 -0.35
N LYS A 21 37.80 30.79 0.80
CA LYS A 21 38.80 31.65 1.43
C LYS A 21 40.11 30.90 1.62
N ASP A 22 41.22 31.51 1.22
CA ASP A 22 42.57 30.98 1.50
C ASP A 22 42.85 31.08 3.01
N VAL A 23 43.10 29.93 3.63
CA VAL A 23 43.45 29.83 5.07
C VAL A 23 44.96 29.70 5.28
N GLY A 24 45.76 29.90 4.22
CA GLY A 24 47.22 29.86 4.22
C GLY A 24 47.79 28.60 3.57
N ARG A 25 49.04 28.70 3.09
CA ARG A 25 49.76 27.64 2.34
C ARG A 25 49.02 27.18 1.06
N GLY A 26 48.26 28.07 0.42
CA GLY A 26 47.54 27.77 -0.82
C GLY A 26 46.37 26.80 -0.63
N VAL A 27 45.84 26.70 0.59
CA VAL A 27 44.70 25.85 0.91
C VAL A 27 43.47 26.74 1.04
N GLU A 28 42.55 26.62 0.09
CA GLU A 28 41.24 27.25 0.18
C GLU A 28 40.27 26.36 0.95
N LYS A 29 39.43 26.97 1.79
CA LYS A 29 38.32 26.31 2.46
C LYS A 29 37.01 27.00 2.13
N PRO A 30 35.92 26.22 1.99
CA PRO A 30 34.59 26.78 1.87
C PRO A 30 34.16 27.34 3.23
N PHE A 31 33.80 28.61 3.24
CA PHE A 31 33.14 29.28 4.34
C PHE A 31 31.76 29.73 3.89
N SER A 32 30.78 29.59 4.78
CA SER A 32 29.50 30.23 4.58
C SER A 32 29.06 30.87 5.89
N THR A 33 28.49 32.07 5.77
CA THR A 33 27.89 32.76 6.90
C THR A 33 26.61 32.04 7.30
N TYR A 34 26.53 31.62 8.56
CA TYR A 34 25.28 31.10 9.09
C TYR A 34 24.27 32.22 9.20
N ILE A 35 23.14 32.04 8.54
CA ILE A 35 21.99 32.91 8.61
C ILE A 35 21.16 32.41 9.79
N THR A 36 21.39 33.01 10.96
CA THR A 36 20.69 32.65 12.21
C THR A 36 19.68 33.72 12.63
N ASP A 37 19.40 34.71 11.79
CA ASP A 37 18.45 35.76 12.13
C ASP A 37 17.05 35.15 12.32
N PRO A 38 16.44 35.28 13.51
CA PRO A 38 15.09 34.78 13.77
C PRO A 38 14.05 35.41 12.83
N ASN A 39 14.34 36.58 12.25
CA ASN A 39 13.52 37.23 11.23
C ASN A 39 13.60 36.55 9.85
N ILE A 40 14.23 35.39 9.72
CA ILE A 40 14.23 34.62 8.45
C ILE A 40 13.39 33.35 8.61
N THR A 41 12.71 33.20 9.75
CA THR A 41 11.81 32.08 9.98
C THR A 41 10.63 32.16 9.03
N MET A 42 10.45 31.13 8.21
CA MET A 42 9.32 31.00 7.28
C MET A 42 8.53 29.73 7.60
N LEU A 43 7.21 29.86 7.62
CA LEU A 43 6.27 28.75 7.72
C LEU A 43 5.58 28.58 6.37
N ILE A 44 5.75 27.42 5.74
CA ILE A 44 5.23 27.12 4.41
C ILE A 44 4.21 25.99 4.53
N GLU A 45 3.00 26.23 4.02
CA GLU A 45 1.97 25.22 3.87
C GLU A 45 2.09 24.56 2.49
N LEU A 46 2.28 23.25 2.48
CA LEU A 46 2.30 22.42 1.29
C LEU A 46 1.02 21.59 1.25
N VAL A 47 0.33 21.65 0.10
CA VAL A 47 -0.89 20.89 -0.13
C VAL A 47 -0.69 19.97 -1.32
N LEU A 48 -0.99 18.68 -1.13
CA LEU A 48 -0.97 17.64 -2.15
C LEU A 48 -2.30 17.66 -2.89
N THR A 49 -2.27 18.06 -4.16
CA THR A 49 -3.45 18.01 -5.02
C THR A 49 -3.14 17.12 -6.22
N LYS A 50 -3.95 16.06 -6.41
CA LYS A 50 -3.80 15.11 -7.54
C LYS A 50 -2.38 14.54 -7.69
N GLY A 51 -1.70 14.29 -6.57
CA GLY A 51 -0.34 13.73 -6.55
C GLY A 51 0.80 14.74 -6.73
N GLN A 52 0.51 16.05 -6.85
CA GLN A 52 1.51 17.11 -6.92
C GLN A 52 1.47 17.99 -5.67
N TRP A 53 2.65 18.25 -5.08
CA TRP A 53 2.79 19.19 -3.98
C TRP A 53 2.79 20.63 -4.52
N THR A 54 1.88 21.44 -4.00
CA THR A 54 1.78 22.87 -4.29
C THR A 54 1.95 23.67 -3.01
N VAL A 55 2.64 24.81 -3.10
CA VAL A 55 2.72 25.76 -1.99
C VAL A 55 1.38 26.49 -1.91
N SER A 56 0.68 26.32 -0.79
CA SER A 56 -0.60 26.98 -0.53
C SER A 56 -0.37 28.37 0.07
N GLU A 57 0.37 28.43 1.18
CA GLU A 57 0.69 29.69 1.85
C GLU A 57 2.14 29.71 2.31
N VAL A 58 2.74 30.89 2.30
CA VAL A 58 4.07 31.17 2.81
C VAL A 58 3.96 32.35 3.77
N LEU A 59 4.34 32.12 5.02
CA LEU A 59 4.33 33.12 6.07
C LEU A 59 5.78 33.39 6.49
N ASP A 60 6.21 34.63 6.45
CA ASP A 60 7.55 35.04 6.86
C ASP A 60 7.53 35.78 8.22
N SER A 61 8.71 36.21 8.67
CA SER A 61 8.87 36.96 9.92
C SER A 61 8.20 38.33 9.95
N THR A 62 7.89 38.92 8.81
CA THR A 62 7.21 40.22 8.75
C THR A 62 5.73 40.06 9.08
N ASP A 63 5.17 38.89 8.74
CA ASP A 63 3.79 38.51 9.03
C ASP A 63 3.61 37.87 10.43
N LEU A 64 4.70 37.54 11.13
CA LEU A 64 4.70 36.89 12.44
C LEU A 64 3.93 37.68 13.53
N THR A 65 3.82 38.99 13.39
CA THR A 65 3.13 39.88 14.34
C THR A 65 1.63 40.00 14.10
N LYS A 66 1.12 39.51 12.96
CA LYS A 66 -0.31 39.58 12.62
C LYS A 66 -1.11 38.57 13.45
N GLU A 67 -2.26 38.98 13.97
CA GLU A 67 -3.13 38.07 14.75
C GLU A 67 -3.53 36.81 13.96
N ALA A 68 -3.74 36.95 12.64
CA ALA A 68 -4.02 35.83 11.75
C ALA A 68 -2.90 34.76 11.76
N TYR A 69 -1.63 35.18 11.87
CA TYR A 69 -0.48 34.28 12.00
C TYR A 69 -0.53 33.52 13.32
N GLN A 70 -0.77 34.21 14.44
CA GLN A 70 -0.84 33.58 15.76
C GLN A 70 -1.95 32.53 15.80
N HIS A 71 -3.12 32.83 15.23
CA HIS A 71 -4.21 31.87 15.11
C HIS A 71 -3.84 30.64 14.27
N LYS A 72 -3.17 30.84 13.13
CA LYS A 72 -2.77 29.74 12.24
C LYS A 72 -1.68 28.87 12.87
N TYR A 73 -0.67 29.48 13.48
CA TYR A 73 0.38 28.79 14.22
C TYR A 73 -0.17 27.99 15.41
N GLN A 74 -1.12 28.56 16.18
CA GLN A 74 -1.80 27.83 17.26
C GLN A 74 -2.63 26.66 16.74
N SER A 75 -3.29 26.81 15.59
CA SER A 75 -4.02 25.72 14.93
C SER A 75 -3.06 24.59 14.49
N PHE A 76 -1.91 24.95 13.94
CA PHE A 76 -0.85 24.00 13.60
C PHE A 76 -0.36 23.23 14.83
N LEU A 77 -0.02 23.93 15.92
CA LEU A 77 0.45 23.30 17.16
C LEU A 77 -0.59 22.33 17.73
N LYS A 78 -1.88 22.71 17.75
CA LYS A 78 -2.97 21.81 18.18
C LYS A 78 -3.10 20.59 17.29
N THR A 79 -2.94 20.75 15.98
CA THR A 79 -3.00 19.62 15.05
C THR A 79 -1.79 18.71 15.22
N ARG A 80 -0.59 19.26 15.37
CA ARG A 80 0.62 18.49 15.67
C ARG A 80 0.48 17.72 16.97
N GLN A 81 0.00 18.38 18.03
CA GLN A 81 -0.24 17.72 19.31
C GLN A 81 -1.25 16.58 19.16
N TRP A 82 -2.35 16.80 18.44
CA TRP A 82 -3.31 15.74 18.14
C TRP A 82 -2.67 14.56 17.41
N TRP A 83 -1.85 14.82 16.38
CA TRP A 83 -1.13 13.77 15.65
C TRP A 83 -0.11 13.07 16.54
N GLN A 84 0.58 13.79 17.40
CA GLN A 84 1.46 13.20 18.40
C GLN A 84 0.64 12.33 19.34
N ASP A 85 -0.41 12.82 19.98
CA ASP A 85 -1.23 12.02 20.90
C ASP A 85 -1.86 10.78 20.22
N ARG A 86 -2.18 10.86 18.93
CA ARG A 86 -2.77 9.76 18.13
C ARG A 86 -1.72 8.79 17.58
N CYS A 87 -0.50 9.26 17.30
CA CYS A 87 0.56 8.51 16.62
C CYS A 87 1.84 8.36 17.47
N SER A 88 1.89 8.81 18.72
CA SER A 88 3.08 8.81 19.59
C SER A 88 3.38 7.45 20.21
N ILE A 89 2.85 6.36 19.65
CA ILE A 89 3.43 5.05 19.85
C ILE A 89 3.70 4.51 18.45
N VAL A 90 4.90 4.83 17.96
CA VAL A 90 5.53 4.24 16.78
C VAL A 90 5.92 2.80 17.11
N TYR A 91 4.91 1.97 17.33
CA TYR A 91 4.97 0.52 17.22
C TYR A 91 3.66 0.13 16.52
N PRO A 92 3.70 -0.71 15.48
CA PRO A 92 2.47 -1.32 15.00
C PRO A 92 1.79 -1.94 16.21
N THR A 93 0.52 -1.59 16.43
CA THR A 93 -0.25 -2.19 17.52
C THR A 93 -0.18 -3.71 17.33
N GLU A 94 -0.22 -4.50 18.40
CA GLU A 94 -0.20 -5.97 18.29
C GLU A 94 -1.20 -6.49 17.23
N LYS A 95 -2.35 -5.82 17.12
CA LYS A 95 -3.36 -6.03 16.08
C LYS A 95 -2.86 -5.75 14.65
N GLU A 96 -2.10 -4.68 14.43
CA GLU A 96 -1.53 -4.34 13.12
C GLU A 96 -0.42 -5.33 12.71
N VAL A 97 0.40 -5.77 13.67
CA VAL A 97 1.38 -6.84 13.44
C VAL A 97 0.68 -8.14 13.07
N GLN A 98 -0.35 -8.53 13.83
CA GLN A 98 -1.16 -9.72 13.53
C GLN A 98 -1.83 -9.64 12.16
N GLN A 99 -2.36 -8.48 11.79
CA GLN A 99 -2.96 -8.26 10.48
C GLN A 99 -1.93 -8.35 9.36
N GLN A 100 -0.74 -7.77 9.52
CA GLN A 100 0.33 -7.89 8.54
C GLN A 100 0.80 -9.33 8.39
N GLN A 101 0.95 -10.06 9.50
CA GLN A 101 1.29 -11.49 9.49
C GLN A 101 0.21 -12.29 8.74
N TYR A 102 -1.06 -12.03 9.02
CA TYR A 102 -2.20 -12.71 8.39
C TYR A 102 -2.25 -12.44 6.87
N ILE A 103 -1.99 -11.21 6.44
CA ILE A 103 -1.89 -10.86 5.02
C ILE A 103 -0.76 -11.65 4.34
N GLN A 104 0.40 -11.78 4.99
CA GLN A 104 1.51 -12.57 4.44
C GLN A 104 1.16 -14.06 4.32
N VAL A 105 0.47 -14.63 5.32
CA VAL A 105 0.01 -16.03 5.27
C VAL A 105 -0.96 -16.23 4.10
N LEU A 106 -1.96 -15.35 3.95
CA LEU A 106 -2.93 -15.44 2.85
C LEU A 106 -2.26 -15.34 1.48
N GLN A 107 -1.28 -14.45 1.32
CA GLN A 107 -0.52 -14.33 0.07
C GLN A 107 0.29 -15.60 -0.25
N HIS A 108 0.86 -16.23 0.78
CA HIS A 108 1.55 -17.50 0.62
C HIS A 108 0.60 -18.63 0.22
N GLU A 109 -0.55 -18.75 0.89
CA GLU A 109 -1.57 -19.75 0.56
C GLU A 109 -2.10 -19.58 -0.86
N LEU A 110 -2.37 -18.34 -1.29
CA LEU A 110 -2.78 -18.06 -2.67
C LEU A 110 -1.74 -18.53 -3.67
N ARG A 111 -0.45 -18.27 -3.41
CA ARG A 111 0.65 -18.73 -4.27
C ARG A 111 0.71 -20.26 -4.34
N VAL A 112 0.58 -20.95 -3.20
CA VAL A 112 0.58 -22.42 -3.16
C VAL A 112 -0.62 -22.99 -3.90
N PHE A 113 -1.80 -22.39 -3.72
CA PHE A 113 -3.02 -22.79 -4.43
C PHE A 113 -2.88 -22.63 -5.94
N GLU A 114 -2.30 -21.52 -6.40
CA GLU A 114 -2.02 -21.31 -7.83
C GLU A 114 -1.07 -22.38 -8.39
N VAL A 115 0.01 -22.70 -7.68
CA VAL A 115 0.93 -23.77 -8.09
C VAL A 115 0.24 -25.13 -8.14
N ASN A 116 -0.53 -25.47 -7.10
CA ASN A 116 -1.26 -26.75 -7.07
C ASN A 116 -2.28 -26.86 -8.20
N LYS A 117 -2.97 -25.75 -8.50
CA LYS A 117 -3.88 -25.68 -9.65
C LYS A 117 -3.14 -25.93 -10.96
N THR A 118 -1.97 -25.32 -11.16
CA THR A 118 -1.17 -25.56 -12.38
C THR A 118 -0.70 -27.01 -12.48
N SER A 119 -0.23 -27.61 -11.38
CA SER A 119 0.20 -29.01 -11.39
C SER A 119 -0.95 -29.99 -11.65
N LEU A 120 -2.15 -29.71 -11.13
CA LEU A 120 -3.34 -30.52 -11.43
C LEU A 120 -3.75 -30.39 -12.89
N GLN A 121 -3.64 -29.20 -13.48
CA GLN A 121 -3.90 -29.01 -14.91
C GLN A 121 -2.90 -29.77 -15.78
N GLU A 122 -1.62 -29.77 -15.42
CA GLU A 122 -0.58 -30.55 -16.10
C GLU A 122 -0.82 -32.05 -15.99
N ALA A 123 -1.11 -32.57 -14.79
CA ALA A 123 -1.40 -33.99 -14.59
C ALA A 123 -2.65 -34.45 -15.37
N LEU A 124 -3.68 -33.59 -15.46
CA LEU A 124 -4.88 -33.89 -16.26
C LEU A 124 -4.56 -33.91 -17.77
N LEU A 125 -3.68 -33.02 -18.23
CA LEU A 125 -3.22 -33.00 -19.61
C LEU A 125 -2.40 -34.25 -19.95
N GLU A 126 -1.47 -34.66 -19.08
CA GLU A 126 -0.67 -35.89 -19.26
C GLU A 126 -1.56 -37.14 -19.27
N ALA A 127 -2.51 -37.25 -18.34
CA ALA A 127 -3.45 -38.37 -18.30
C ALA A 127 -4.32 -38.44 -19.57
N SER A 128 -4.68 -37.29 -20.15
CA SER A 128 -5.44 -37.25 -21.42
C SER A 128 -4.62 -37.74 -22.62
N GLN A 129 -3.28 -37.58 -22.59
CA GLN A 129 -2.39 -38.05 -23.65
C GLN A 129 -2.07 -39.55 -23.54
N GLN A 130 -2.12 -40.11 -22.33
CA GLN A 130 -1.93 -41.56 -22.10
C GLN A 130 -3.14 -42.42 -22.52
N GLY A 131 -4.24 -41.80 -22.96
CA GLY A 131 -5.41 -42.51 -23.50
C GLY A 131 -5.33 -42.89 -24.99
N ASP A 132 -4.28 -42.48 -25.71
CA ASP A 132 -4.14 -42.66 -27.17
C ASP A 132 -2.89 -43.47 -27.57
N VAL A 133 -2.67 -44.61 -26.91
CA VAL A 133 -1.80 -45.67 -27.46
C VAL A 133 -2.62 -46.96 -27.48
N THR A 134 -3.31 -47.15 -28.60
CA THR A 134 -3.85 -48.45 -28.98
C THR A 134 -2.72 -49.24 -29.66
N ASP A 135 -2.29 -50.34 -29.05
CA ASP A 135 -1.88 -51.49 -29.84
C ASP A 135 -2.25 -52.77 -29.09
N ASP A 136 -2.95 -53.63 -29.83
CA ASP A 136 -3.51 -54.89 -29.40
C ASP A 136 -2.40 -55.91 -29.13
N THR A 137 -2.64 -56.79 -28.14
CA THR A 137 -2.43 -58.26 -28.17
C THR A 137 -1.91 -58.83 -26.83
N TYR A 138 -2.61 -59.88 -26.37
CA TYR A 138 -2.29 -60.88 -25.34
C TYR A 138 -2.75 -60.66 -23.88
N THR A 139 -4.00 -61.11 -23.66
CA THR A 139 -4.42 -62.03 -22.59
C THR A 139 -3.48 -62.26 -21.41
N LYS A 140 -3.78 -61.65 -20.26
CA LYS A 140 -3.85 -62.28 -18.92
C LYS A 140 -4.54 -61.30 -17.96
N SER A 141 -5.69 -61.71 -17.43
CA SER A 141 -6.46 -60.97 -16.43
C SER A 141 -5.62 -60.68 -15.19
N PRO A 142 -5.43 -59.42 -14.78
CA PRO A 142 -5.08 -59.07 -13.40
C PRO A 142 -6.33 -59.20 -12.51
N PRO A 143 -6.18 -59.33 -11.17
CA PRO A 143 -7.33 -59.30 -10.27
C PRO A 143 -8.00 -57.92 -10.36
N PRO A 144 -9.32 -57.82 -10.11
CA PRO A 144 -10.01 -56.54 -10.20
C PRO A 144 -9.34 -55.54 -9.25
N PRO A 145 -9.01 -54.31 -9.69
CA PRO A 145 -8.53 -53.29 -8.77
C PRO A 145 -9.61 -53.10 -7.71
N ALA A 146 -9.18 -53.06 -6.44
CA ALA A 146 -10.05 -52.82 -5.31
C ALA A 146 -11.01 -51.68 -5.66
N SER A 147 -12.33 -51.92 -5.54
CA SER A 147 -13.35 -50.93 -5.87
C SER A 147 -13.04 -49.66 -5.10
N VAL A 148 -12.52 -48.65 -5.79
CA VAL A 148 -12.38 -47.32 -5.22
C VAL A 148 -13.79 -46.88 -4.88
N ASP A 149 -14.02 -46.62 -3.61
CA ASP A 149 -15.33 -46.28 -3.05
C ASP A 149 -15.88 -45.06 -3.80
N ASP A 150 -16.77 -45.31 -4.77
CA ASP A 150 -17.41 -44.31 -5.64
C ASP A 150 -18.08 -43.19 -4.85
N SER A 151 -18.42 -43.45 -3.58
CA SER A 151 -18.99 -42.46 -2.66
C SER A 151 -18.02 -41.31 -2.37
N LYS A 152 -16.72 -41.59 -2.25
CA LYS A 152 -15.69 -40.59 -1.93
C LYS A 152 -15.44 -39.66 -3.11
N VAL A 153 -15.40 -40.21 -4.32
CA VAL A 153 -15.23 -39.44 -5.56
C VAL A 153 -16.44 -38.53 -5.78
N LYS A 154 -17.66 -39.03 -5.57
CA LYS A 154 -18.91 -38.23 -5.65
C LYS A 154 -18.95 -37.11 -4.60
N SER A 155 -18.50 -37.38 -3.37
CA SER A 155 -18.41 -36.36 -2.31
C SER A 155 -17.47 -35.23 -2.71
N SER A 156 -16.26 -35.56 -3.18
CA SER A 156 -15.30 -34.55 -3.62
C SER A 156 -15.81 -33.73 -4.80
N ILE A 157 -16.47 -34.35 -5.79
CA ILE A 157 -17.07 -33.61 -6.92
C ILE A 157 -18.13 -32.61 -6.44
N GLN A 158 -18.95 -32.99 -5.46
CA GLN A 158 -19.98 -32.11 -4.91
C GLN A 158 -19.37 -30.94 -4.11
N GLU A 159 -18.33 -31.19 -3.33
CA GLU A 159 -17.59 -30.14 -2.60
C GLU A 159 -16.93 -29.14 -3.56
N TRP A 160 -16.28 -29.62 -4.62
CA TRP A 160 -15.70 -28.76 -5.67
C TRP A 160 -16.75 -27.89 -6.35
N LYS A 161 -17.96 -28.43 -6.59
CA LYS A 161 -19.06 -27.68 -7.18
C LYS A 161 -19.53 -26.55 -6.26
N ASN A 162 -19.67 -26.81 -4.95
CA ASN A 162 -20.00 -25.80 -3.95
C ASN A 162 -18.93 -24.70 -3.86
N ILE A 163 -17.64 -25.06 -3.84
CA ILE A 163 -16.54 -24.10 -3.77
C ILE A 163 -16.53 -23.19 -5.00
N THR A 164 -16.77 -23.75 -6.19
CA THR A 164 -16.80 -23.00 -7.44
C THR A 164 -17.92 -21.95 -7.45
N GLU A 165 -19.10 -22.33 -6.96
CA GLU A 165 -20.26 -21.43 -6.87
C GLU A 165 -20.03 -20.29 -5.85
N GLU A 166 -19.34 -20.58 -4.75
CA GLU A 166 -19.00 -19.57 -3.74
C GLU A 166 -17.96 -18.56 -4.26
N ILE A 167 -17.00 -19.01 -5.07
CA ILE A 167 -16.01 -18.15 -5.73
C ILE A 167 -16.69 -17.18 -6.71
N GLU A 168 -17.65 -17.64 -7.51
CA GLU A 168 -18.42 -16.77 -8.40
C GLU A 168 -19.21 -15.71 -7.64
N LYS A 169 -19.84 -16.07 -6.52
CA LYS A 169 -20.53 -15.10 -5.65
C LYS A 169 -19.58 -14.04 -5.10
N MET A 170 -18.39 -14.44 -4.64
CA MET A 170 -17.40 -13.49 -4.14
C MET A 170 -16.91 -12.55 -5.22
N LYS A 171 -16.72 -13.04 -6.46
CA LYS A 171 -16.33 -12.23 -7.61
C LYS A 171 -17.39 -11.17 -7.93
N ALA A 172 -18.66 -11.57 -8.02
CA ALA A 172 -19.76 -10.65 -8.26
C ALA A 172 -19.93 -9.61 -7.15
N LEU A 173 -19.60 -9.95 -5.90
CA LEU A 173 -19.65 -9.02 -4.77
C LEU A 173 -18.47 -8.04 -4.79
N ASN A 174 -17.31 -8.47 -5.26
CA ASN A 174 -16.15 -7.60 -5.47
C ASN A 174 -16.40 -6.60 -6.60
N ASP A 175 -16.92 -7.06 -7.74
CA ASP A 175 -17.27 -6.19 -8.87
C ASP A 175 -18.29 -5.10 -8.45
N LYS A 176 -19.26 -5.46 -7.61
CA LYS A 176 -20.21 -4.49 -7.03
C LYS A 176 -19.53 -3.47 -6.11
N LYS A 177 -18.54 -3.87 -5.31
CA LYS A 177 -17.79 -2.95 -4.44
C LYS A 177 -16.97 -1.96 -5.27
N ASP A 178 -16.33 -2.43 -6.33
CA ASP A 178 -15.53 -1.58 -7.22
C ASP A 178 -16.40 -0.52 -7.91
N ILE A 179 -17.62 -0.87 -8.31
CA ILE A 179 -18.61 0.08 -8.85
C ILE A 179 -19.04 1.12 -7.80
N ILE A 180 -19.28 0.72 -6.55
CA ILE A 180 -19.67 1.66 -5.48
C ILE A 180 -18.53 2.65 -5.19
N ILE A 181 -17.30 2.16 -5.17
CA ILE A 181 -16.11 3.01 -4.96
C ILE A 181 -15.95 4.01 -6.11
N ALA A 182 -16.15 3.57 -7.36
CA ALA A 182 -16.09 4.45 -8.54
C ALA A 182 -17.18 5.53 -8.51
N ASN A 183 -18.43 5.17 -8.20
CA ASN A 183 -19.54 6.13 -8.12
C ASN A 183 -19.34 7.15 -6.98
N GLN A 184 -18.82 6.73 -5.84
CA GLN A 184 -18.48 7.64 -4.73
C GLN A 184 -17.32 8.59 -5.09
N ALA A 185 -16.41 8.15 -5.96
CA ALA A 185 -15.34 9.00 -6.46
C ALA A 185 -15.88 10.05 -7.45
N GLU A 186 -16.80 9.68 -8.36
CA GLU A 186 -17.44 10.60 -9.30
C GLU A 186 -18.36 11.61 -8.62
N GLU A 187 -19.20 11.18 -7.66
CA GLU A 187 -20.09 12.08 -6.93
C GLU A 187 -19.31 13.16 -6.17
N LYS A 188 -18.13 12.83 -5.63
CA LYS A 188 -17.24 13.83 -5.00
C LYS A 188 -16.62 14.83 -5.99
N THR A 189 -16.57 14.53 -7.28
CA THR A 189 -16.01 15.44 -8.31
C THR A 189 -17.04 16.41 -8.90
N LEU A 190 -18.35 16.15 -8.73
CA LEU A 190 -19.44 16.97 -9.27
C LEU A 190 -19.97 18.05 -8.31
N ILE A 191 -19.48 18.12 -7.06
CA ILE A 191 -19.91 19.10 -6.04
C ILE A 191 -18.94 20.30 -5.97
N HIS A 192 -18.41 20.76 -7.11
CA HIS A 192 -17.63 22.00 -7.18
C HIS A 192 -18.15 22.94 -8.25
#